data_AF-A0A5N0VAP1-F1
#
_entry.id   AF-A0A5N0VAP1-F1
#
_cell.length_a   1.000
_cell.length_b   1.000
_cell.length_c   1.000
_cell.angle_alpha   90.00
_cell.angle_beta   90.00
_cell.angle_gamma   90.00
#
_symmetry.space_group_name_H-M   'P 1'
#
loop_
_entity.id
_entity.type
_entity.pdbx_description
1 polymer ?
#
loop_
_entity_poly.entity_id
_entity_poly.type
_entity_poly.pdbx_seq_one_letter_code
_entity_poly.pdbx_strand_id
1 'polypeptide(L)'
;MNAVSGWTGETACRLQSALRMSNEAFAEHLGIGVRTVAGWHQKPTLRPKPEMQQLLDTALEQAPSPVKERFSAVSSPAPEDDRLADAHLRAALEWLDEHSDWPSGTARDEVSRRLVQVDTQQLRDRGNRRARVNQRQVADALRAYYSDLPEGYGCYSACIDDTVAATSILTHADWLDLRASLFTDDRFRLTSATPGPTARLDAEAASRAAQRLAESLALRTKLVNMPLYRLLGIDIADGKIDGTLGISHFVDYALTMDLLEGELVDSLVAGVPSTPLRDRYLPDAAAVLDLPNRLCAGGTLALCAFARPADPFRGPADYVLLVQERSGHVVNAARRLAVIPKGFHQPMADLRADGRIGATLRREMEEELFGRDDIDNTVAHQRAADPMHPSRLSEPMQWLFGEPGRIRMESTGFGLNLMSGNYEFPGLIVVEDEDFWARYGGLVEANWESANLRQYSSRDRALLTDLIGDVAWSNEGLFALLQGLRRLGEIGGDRVDLPAIEGEI
;
A
#
# COMPACT_ATOMS: atom_id res chain seq x y z
N MET A 1 -36.35 -23.02 -9.72
CA MET A 1 -36.18 -22.46 -11.08
C MET A 1 -36.68 -21.03 -11.05
N ASN A 2 -35.77 -20.05 -11.03
CA ASN A 2 -36.15 -18.64 -11.07
C ASN A 2 -36.55 -18.32 -12.51
N ALA A 3 -37.83 -18.08 -12.75
CA ALA A 3 -38.32 -17.54 -14.00
C ALA A 3 -37.65 -16.19 -14.24
N VAL A 4 -36.98 -16.02 -15.39
CA VAL A 4 -36.47 -14.72 -15.83
C VAL A 4 -37.64 -13.74 -15.78
N SER A 5 -37.49 -12.63 -15.06
CA SER A 5 -38.52 -11.60 -14.92
C SER A 5 -38.70 -10.83 -16.25
N GLY A 6 -39.29 -11.48 -17.24
CA GLY A 6 -39.57 -10.97 -18.58
C GLY A 6 -38.34 -10.89 -19.50
N TRP A 7 -38.49 -11.33 -20.75
CA TRP A 7 -37.43 -11.17 -21.76
C TRP A 7 -37.28 -9.72 -22.20
N THR A 8 -36.03 -9.32 -22.46
CA THR A 8 -35.65 -8.08 -23.14
C THR A 8 -34.78 -8.43 -24.35
N GLY A 9 -34.54 -7.47 -25.25
CA GLY A 9 -33.63 -7.66 -26.37
C GLY A 9 -32.24 -8.09 -25.89
N GLU A 10 -31.80 -7.53 -24.77
CA GLU A 10 -30.55 -7.89 -24.12
C GLU A 10 -30.53 -9.35 -23.65
N THR A 11 -31.57 -9.83 -22.95
CA THR A 11 -31.60 -11.22 -22.49
C THR A 11 -31.75 -12.21 -23.66
N ALA A 12 -32.45 -11.82 -24.73
CA ALA A 12 -32.54 -12.62 -25.96
C ALA A 12 -31.17 -12.76 -26.67
N CYS A 13 -30.41 -11.67 -26.81
CA CYS A 13 -29.05 -11.68 -27.37
C CYS A 13 -28.05 -12.46 -26.48
N ARG A 14 -28.29 -12.51 -25.16
CA ARG A 14 -27.51 -13.34 -24.24
C ARG A 14 -27.79 -14.83 -24.43
N LEU A 15 -29.05 -15.22 -24.60
CA LEU A 15 -29.39 -16.62 -24.94
C LEU A 15 -28.72 -17.05 -26.25
N GLN A 16 -28.76 -16.19 -27.27
CA GLN A 16 -28.05 -16.40 -28.52
C GLN A 16 -26.54 -16.65 -28.31
N SER A 17 -25.90 -15.81 -27.50
CA SER A 17 -24.47 -15.90 -27.22
C SER A 17 -24.13 -17.16 -26.42
N ALA A 18 -24.98 -17.55 -25.46
CA ALA A 18 -24.85 -18.80 -24.72
C ALA A 18 -24.97 -20.02 -25.65
N LEU A 19 -25.85 -19.97 -26.65
CA LEU A 19 -25.96 -20.99 -27.69
C LEU A 19 -24.84 -20.94 -28.73
N ARG A 20 -24.02 -19.87 -28.74
CA ARG A 20 -22.94 -19.61 -29.71
C ARG A 20 -23.45 -19.57 -31.16
N MET A 21 -24.61 -18.97 -31.38
CA MET A 21 -25.24 -18.89 -32.70
C MET A 21 -25.07 -17.50 -33.33
N SER A 22 -24.92 -17.43 -34.66
CA SER A 22 -25.04 -16.17 -35.40
C SER A 22 -26.48 -15.66 -35.39
N ASN A 23 -26.71 -14.42 -35.87
CA ASN A 23 -28.06 -13.86 -35.92
C ASN A 23 -28.98 -14.68 -36.83
N GLU A 24 -28.44 -15.21 -37.93
CA GLU A 24 -29.13 -16.04 -38.90
C GLU A 24 -29.47 -17.41 -38.30
N ALA A 25 -28.48 -18.07 -37.69
CA ALA A 25 -28.65 -19.37 -37.07
C ALA A 25 -29.62 -19.32 -35.87
N PHE A 26 -29.60 -18.24 -35.09
CA PHE A 26 -30.51 -18.06 -33.97
C PHE A 26 -31.93 -17.71 -34.42
N ALA A 27 -32.08 -16.92 -35.48
CA ALA A 27 -33.37 -16.63 -36.08
C ALA A 27 -34.03 -17.90 -36.64
N GLU A 28 -33.25 -18.75 -37.33
CA GLU A 28 -33.70 -20.05 -37.81
C GLU A 28 -34.08 -20.98 -36.65
N HIS A 29 -33.26 -21.05 -35.60
CA HIS A 29 -33.53 -21.85 -34.41
C HIS A 29 -34.84 -21.48 -33.71
N LEU A 30 -35.20 -20.19 -33.69
CA LEU A 30 -36.45 -19.71 -33.09
C LEU A 30 -37.62 -19.65 -34.08
N GLY A 31 -37.40 -19.89 -35.38
CA GLY A 31 -38.42 -19.75 -36.42
C GLY A 31 -38.89 -18.31 -36.68
N ILE A 32 -38.00 -17.32 -36.49
CA ILE A 32 -38.31 -15.89 -36.61
C ILE A 32 -37.47 -15.23 -37.72
N GLY A 33 -37.81 -13.99 -38.08
CA GLY A 33 -37.02 -13.22 -39.04
C GLY A 33 -35.69 -12.69 -38.46
N VAL A 34 -34.60 -12.75 -39.23
CA VAL A 34 -33.26 -12.24 -38.84
C VAL A 34 -33.29 -10.76 -38.43
N ARG A 35 -34.18 -9.95 -39.03
CA ARG A 35 -34.39 -8.54 -38.66
C ARG A 35 -34.89 -8.36 -37.23
N THR A 36 -35.62 -9.34 -36.68
CA THR A 36 -36.10 -9.33 -35.30
C THR A 36 -34.92 -9.50 -34.33
N VAL A 37 -34.01 -10.44 -34.62
CA VAL A 37 -32.78 -10.64 -33.84
C VAL A 37 -31.87 -9.41 -33.93
N ALA A 38 -31.68 -8.85 -35.13
CA ALA A 38 -30.95 -7.60 -35.30
C ALA A 38 -31.60 -6.42 -34.53
N GLY A 39 -32.93 -6.39 -34.45
CA GLY A 39 -33.67 -5.41 -33.67
C GLY A 39 -33.43 -5.51 -32.16
N TRP A 40 -33.19 -6.72 -31.63
CA TRP A 40 -32.81 -6.92 -30.22
C TRP A 40 -31.42 -6.39 -29.91
N HIS A 41 -30.45 -6.61 -30.80
CA HIS A 41 -29.10 -6.03 -30.70
C HIS A 41 -29.13 -4.50 -30.76
N GLN A 42 -29.99 -3.92 -31.61
CA GLN A 42 -30.13 -2.46 -31.73
C GLN A 42 -30.88 -1.81 -30.57
N LYS A 43 -31.77 -2.55 -29.89
CA LYS A 43 -32.61 -2.03 -28.80
C LYS A 43 -32.62 -3.01 -27.62
N PRO A 44 -31.56 -3.04 -26.78
CA PRO A 44 -31.42 -4.01 -25.70
C PRO A 44 -32.56 -3.97 -24.66
N THR A 45 -33.17 -2.80 -24.45
CA THR A 45 -34.31 -2.61 -23.52
C THR A 45 -35.67 -2.96 -24.11
N LEU A 46 -35.74 -3.29 -25.41
CA LEU A 46 -36.98 -3.66 -26.08
C LEU A 46 -37.54 -4.95 -25.46
N ARG A 47 -38.81 -4.94 -25.05
CA ARG A 47 -39.49 -6.15 -24.60
C ARG A 47 -40.07 -6.89 -25.81
N PRO A 48 -39.68 -8.15 -26.10
CA PRO A 48 -40.28 -8.92 -27.16
C PRO A 48 -41.79 -9.11 -26.92
N LYS A 49 -42.57 -9.26 -27.98
CA LYS A 49 -44.01 -9.57 -27.88
C LYS A 49 -44.20 -10.92 -27.16
N PRO A 50 -45.35 -11.17 -26.51
CA PRO A 50 -45.60 -12.40 -25.75
C PRO A 50 -45.27 -13.70 -26.50
N GLU A 51 -45.62 -13.79 -27.79
CA GLU A 51 -45.30 -14.95 -28.65
C GLU A 51 -43.78 -15.18 -28.77
N MET A 52 -42.99 -14.11 -28.86
CA MET A 52 -41.52 -14.20 -28.95
C MET A 52 -40.89 -14.56 -27.60
N GLN A 53 -41.51 -14.14 -26.49
CA GLN A 53 -41.06 -14.53 -25.15
C GLN A 53 -41.26 -16.03 -24.92
N GLN A 54 -42.40 -16.59 -25.34
CA GLN A 54 -42.67 -18.03 -25.27
C GLN A 54 -41.67 -18.87 -26.08
N LEU A 55 -41.27 -18.38 -27.27
CA LEU A 55 -40.23 -19.02 -28.08
C LEU A 55 -38.87 -19.02 -27.38
N LEU A 56 -38.50 -17.91 -26.74
CA LEU A 56 -37.25 -17.78 -25.98
C LEU A 56 -37.25 -18.65 -24.71
N ASP A 57 -38.39 -18.72 -24.00
CA ASP A 57 -38.57 -19.61 -22.85
C ASP A 57 -38.37 -21.07 -23.27
N THR A 58 -39.01 -21.48 -24.37
CA THR A 58 -38.89 -22.84 -24.91
C THR A 58 -37.46 -23.15 -25.33
N ALA A 59 -36.79 -22.23 -26.01
CA ALA A 59 -35.40 -22.40 -26.43
C ALA A 59 -34.43 -22.52 -25.23
N LEU A 60 -34.65 -21.73 -24.17
CA LEU A 60 -33.87 -21.84 -22.94
C LEU A 60 -34.17 -23.16 -22.19
N GLU A 61 -35.43 -23.59 -22.14
CA GLU A 61 -35.85 -24.83 -21.49
C GLU A 61 -35.28 -26.06 -22.19
N GLN A 62 -35.19 -26.05 -23.53
CA GLN A 62 -34.65 -27.15 -24.32
C GLN A 62 -33.12 -27.13 -24.45
N ALA A 63 -32.46 -26.05 -24.00
CA ALA A 63 -31.02 -25.92 -24.08
C ALA A 63 -30.28 -26.94 -23.16
N PRO A 64 -29.12 -27.47 -23.59
CA PRO A 64 -28.26 -28.33 -22.76
C PRO A 64 -27.82 -27.64 -21.45
N SER A 65 -27.55 -28.42 -20.40
CA SER A 65 -27.09 -27.89 -19.10
C SER A 65 -25.92 -26.90 -19.20
N PRO A 66 -24.87 -27.14 -20.02
CA PRO A 66 -23.77 -26.17 -20.19
C PRO A 66 -24.18 -24.84 -20.84
N VAL A 67 -25.31 -24.78 -21.55
CA VAL A 67 -25.86 -23.53 -22.10
C VAL A 67 -26.67 -22.80 -21.03
N LYS A 68 -27.49 -23.52 -20.26
CA LYS A 68 -28.27 -22.95 -19.15
C LYS A 68 -27.37 -22.36 -18.06
N GLU A 69 -26.27 -23.01 -17.75
CA GLU A 69 -25.24 -22.51 -16.84
C GLU A 69 -24.61 -21.21 -17.35
N ARG A 70 -24.19 -21.17 -18.62
CA ARG A 70 -23.63 -19.96 -19.25
C ARG A 70 -24.63 -18.81 -19.33
N PHE A 71 -25.89 -19.12 -19.62
CA PHE A 71 -26.96 -18.12 -19.63
C PHE A 71 -27.25 -17.55 -18.23
N SER A 72 -27.22 -18.41 -17.20
CA SER A 72 -27.46 -18.03 -15.80
C SER A 72 -26.30 -17.24 -15.19
N ALA A 73 -25.05 -17.60 -15.51
CA ALA A 73 -23.85 -16.89 -15.06
C ALA A 73 -23.83 -15.41 -15.49
N VAL A 74 -24.59 -15.06 -16.54
CA VAL A 74 -24.69 -13.70 -17.11
C VAL A 74 -26.02 -13.02 -16.75
N SER A 75 -27.01 -13.76 -16.22
CA SER A 75 -28.39 -13.25 -15.94
C SER A 75 -28.71 -13.00 -14.47
N SER A 76 -27.77 -13.19 -13.55
CA SER A 76 -27.96 -12.62 -12.22
C SER A 76 -28.03 -11.09 -12.35
N PRO A 77 -29.03 -10.39 -11.76
CA PRO A 77 -28.83 -8.98 -11.42
C PRO A 77 -27.50 -8.90 -10.68
N ALA A 78 -26.74 -7.81 -10.88
CA ALA A 78 -25.50 -7.59 -10.14
C ALA A 78 -25.73 -8.06 -8.70
N PRO A 79 -24.93 -9.02 -8.20
CA PRO A 79 -25.17 -9.54 -6.87
C PRO A 79 -25.34 -8.33 -5.97
N GLU A 80 -26.34 -8.32 -5.06
CA GLU A 80 -26.27 -7.44 -3.89
C GLU A 80 -24.81 -7.47 -3.45
N ASP A 81 -24.13 -6.32 -3.55
CA ASP A 81 -22.69 -6.27 -3.80
C ASP A 81 -21.99 -7.23 -2.83
N ASP A 82 -21.58 -8.42 -3.30
CA ASP A 82 -21.00 -9.46 -2.43
C ASP A 82 -19.74 -8.93 -1.72
N ARG A 83 -19.20 -7.82 -2.25
CA ARG A 83 -18.14 -7.01 -1.65
C ARG A 83 -18.58 -6.25 -0.39
N LEU A 84 -19.82 -5.77 -0.30
CA LEU A 84 -20.41 -5.18 0.92
C LEU A 84 -20.64 -6.23 2.03
N ALA A 85 -20.63 -7.52 1.68
CA ALA A 85 -20.66 -8.61 2.65
C ALA A 85 -19.26 -8.98 3.20
N ASP A 86 -18.18 -8.43 2.63
CA ASP A 86 -16.81 -8.60 3.13
C ASP A 86 -16.69 -8.12 4.58
N ALA A 87 -16.06 -8.93 5.43
CA ALA A 87 -15.98 -8.66 6.87
C ALA A 87 -15.17 -7.40 7.19
N HIS A 88 -14.11 -7.11 6.43
CA HIS A 88 -13.28 -5.94 6.67
C HIS A 88 -13.98 -4.67 6.20
N LEU A 89 -14.69 -4.73 5.06
CA LEU A 89 -15.49 -3.60 4.61
C LEU A 89 -16.67 -3.33 5.57
N ARG A 90 -17.34 -4.38 6.05
CA ARG A 90 -18.41 -4.23 7.05
C ARG A 90 -17.89 -3.58 8.33
N ALA A 91 -16.73 -4.01 8.83
CA ALA A 91 -16.08 -3.36 9.97
C ALA A 91 -15.79 -1.88 9.69
N ALA A 92 -15.41 -1.53 8.44
CA ALA A 92 -15.17 -0.14 8.08
C ALA A 92 -16.43 0.73 7.98
N LEU A 93 -17.55 0.15 7.52
CA LEU A 93 -18.84 0.84 7.52
C LEU A 93 -19.39 1.04 8.93
N GLU A 94 -19.30 0.01 9.78
CA GLU A 94 -19.69 0.07 11.20
C GLU A 94 -18.85 1.11 11.95
N TRP A 95 -17.53 1.10 11.72
CA TRP A 95 -16.63 2.10 12.27
C TRP A 95 -17.03 3.51 11.82
N LEU A 96 -17.33 3.72 10.53
CA LEU A 96 -17.70 5.05 10.04
C LEU A 96 -18.97 5.57 10.73
N ASP A 97 -20.00 4.73 10.88
CA ASP A 97 -21.22 5.10 11.60
C ASP A 97 -20.94 5.54 13.04
N GLU A 98 -20.14 4.77 13.77
CA GLU A 98 -19.77 5.04 15.16
C GLU A 98 -19.01 6.36 15.34
N HIS A 99 -18.22 6.76 14.34
CA HIS A 99 -17.31 7.89 14.44
C HIS A 99 -17.85 9.19 13.85
N SER A 100 -18.93 9.15 13.06
CA SER A 100 -19.53 10.33 12.42
C SER A 100 -20.90 10.75 12.99
N ASP A 101 -21.25 10.31 14.20
CA ASP A 101 -22.57 10.48 14.82
C ASP A 101 -23.72 10.02 13.90
N TRP A 102 -23.46 9.06 13.00
CA TRP A 102 -24.46 8.55 12.06
C TRP A 102 -25.23 7.37 12.69
N PRO A 103 -26.55 7.24 12.44
CA PRO A 103 -27.28 6.03 12.79
C PRO A 103 -26.69 4.80 12.09
N SER A 104 -26.67 3.66 12.77
CA SER A 104 -26.19 2.39 12.19
C SER A 104 -26.86 2.09 10.85
N GLY A 105 -26.05 1.79 9.83
CA GLY A 105 -26.45 1.53 8.46
C GLY A 105 -26.32 2.74 7.52
N THR A 106 -26.17 3.96 8.04
CA THR A 106 -26.09 5.19 7.21
C THR A 106 -24.85 5.18 6.33
N ALA A 107 -23.69 4.75 6.84
CA ALA A 107 -22.46 4.62 6.08
C ALA A 107 -22.62 3.67 4.89
N ARG A 108 -23.34 2.56 5.07
CA ARG A 108 -23.62 1.61 3.99
C ARG A 108 -24.44 2.27 2.88
N ASP A 109 -25.50 2.97 3.25
CA ASP A 109 -26.36 3.66 2.29
C ASP A 109 -25.61 4.75 1.53
N GLU A 110 -24.79 5.53 2.24
CA GLU A 110 -24.02 6.63 1.67
C GLU A 110 -22.91 6.14 0.73
N VAL A 111 -22.19 5.08 1.11
CA VAL A 111 -21.18 4.43 0.25
C VAL A 111 -21.85 3.82 -0.99
N SER A 112 -22.99 3.15 -0.83
CA SER A 112 -23.74 2.56 -1.94
C SER A 112 -24.23 3.63 -2.93
N ARG A 113 -24.77 4.73 -2.41
CA ARG A 113 -25.21 5.88 -3.20
C ARG A 113 -24.06 6.48 -4.00
N ARG A 114 -22.90 6.65 -3.39
CA ARG A 114 -21.70 7.19 -4.05
C ARG A 114 -21.13 6.23 -5.07
N LEU A 115 -21.09 4.93 -4.77
CA LEU A 115 -20.56 3.90 -5.67
C LEU A 115 -21.27 3.92 -7.03
N VAL A 116 -22.59 4.13 -7.05
CA VAL A 116 -23.37 4.28 -8.30
C VAL A 116 -22.96 5.52 -9.11
N GLN A 117 -22.44 6.56 -8.44
CA GLN A 117 -22.00 7.82 -9.06
C GLN A 117 -20.52 7.82 -9.46
N VAL A 118 -19.75 6.82 -9.04
CA VAL A 118 -18.31 6.77 -9.35
C VAL A 118 -18.08 6.46 -10.82
N ASP A 119 -17.47 7.41 -11.53
CA ASP A 119 -16.94 7.21 -12.87
C ASP A 119 -15.49 6.72 -12.80
N THR A 120 -15.27 5.44 -13.11
CA THR A 120 -13.94 4.82 -13.09
C THR A 120 -12.96 5.47 -14.06
N GLN A 121 -13.43 6.07 -15.16
CA GLN A 121 -12.55 6.80 -16.09
C GLN A 121 -12.08 8.11 -15.46
N GLN A 122 -12.97 8.85 -14.80
CA GLN A 122 -12.59 10.06 -14.07
C GLN A 122 -11.63 9.75 -12.91
N LEU A 123 -11.79 8.62 -12.23
CA LEU A 123 -10.83 8.17 -11.21
C LEU A 123 -9.45 7.91 -11.81
N ARG A 124 -9.38 7.24 -12.96
CA ARG A 124 -8.10 7.02 -13.68
C ARG A 124 -7.47 8.33 -14.13
N ASP A 125 -8.27 9.25 -14.67
CA ASP A 125 -7.79 10.57 -15.09
C ASP A 125 -7.30 11.40 -13.91
N ARG A 126 -7.97 11.31 -12.75
CA ARG A 126 -7.50 11.91 -11.49
C ARG A 126 -6.18 11.29 -11.06
N GLY A 127 -6.05 9.97 -11.10
CA GLY A 127 -4.78 9.27 -10.85
C GLY A 127 -3.64 9.75 -11.75
N ASN A 128 -3.90 9.91 -13.05
CA ASN A 128 -2.93 10.43 -14.02
C ASN A 128 -2.51 11.88 -13.73
N ARG A 129 -3.42 12.72 -13.23
CA ARG A 129 -3.08 14.09 -12.79
C ARG A 129 -2.24 14.08 -11.52
N ARG A 130 -2.64 13.28 -10.52
CA ARG A 130 -1.90 13.10 -9.26
C ARG A 130 -0.47 12.61 -9.50
N ALA A 131 -0.25 11.71 -10.46
CA ALA A 131 1.07 11.20 -10.82
C ALA A 131 2.03 12.26 -11.38
N ARG A 132 1.55 13.47 -11.73
CA ARG A 132 2.39 14.59 -12.16
C ARG A 132 2.97 15.38 -10.99
N VAL A 133 2.38 15.25 -9.80
CA VAL A 133 2.91 15.86 -8.58
C VAL A 133 4.08 15.03 -8.11
N ASN A 134 5.27 15.62 -8.15
CA ASN A 134 6.50 14.94 -7.78
C ASN A 134 6.85 15.12 -6.30
N GLN A 135 7.84 14.37 -5.84
CA GLN A 135 8.28 14.34 -4.45
C GLN A 135 8.70 15.71 -3.91
N ARG A 136 9.41 16.51 -4.71
CA ARG A 136 9.91 17.83 -4.30
C ARG A 136 8.77 18.80 -4.05
N GLN A 137 7.76 18.81 -4.93
CA GLN A 137 6.56 19.63 -4.75
C GLN A 137 5.83 19.31 -3.44
N VAL A 138 5.77 18.02 -3.07
CA VAL A 138 5.20 17.58 -1.79
C VAL A 138 6.05 18.05 -0.61
N ALA A 139 7.36 17.86 -0.66
CA ALA A 139 8.28 18.29 0.39
C ALA A 139 8.24 19.80 0.60
N ASP A 140 8.28 20.60 -0.47
CA ASP A 140 8.23 22.06 -0.42
C ASP A 140 6.90 22.56 0.16
N ALA A 141 5.78 21.97 -0.27
CA ALA A 141 4.46 22.34 0.23
C ALA A 141 4.30 22.05 1.72
N LEU A 142 4.79 20.91 2.20
CA LEU A 142 4.72 20.55 3.61
C LEU A 142 5.68 21.36 4.47
N ARG A 143 6.89 21.67 3.98
CA ARG A 143 7.82 22.59 4.65
C ARG A 143 7.25 24.00 4.79
N ALA A 144 6.55 24.48 3.76
CA ALA A 144 5.86 25.76 3.82
C ALA A 144 4.68 25.74 4.81
N TYR A 145 3.91 24.64 4.84
CA TYR A 145 2.79 24.47 5.76
C TYR A 145 3.27 24.44 7.23
N TYR A 146 4.28 23.62 7.53
CA TYR A 146 4.91 23.50 8.85
C TYR A 146 6.13 24.41 8.98
N SER A 147 5.96 25.71 8.72
CA SER A 147 7.06 26.69 8.73
C SER A 147 7.52 27.09 10.13
N ASP A 148 6.70 26.88 11.16
CA ASP A 148 7.01 27.12 12.56
C ASP A 148 7.33 25.80 13.27
N LEU A 149 8.60 25.39 13.20
CA LEU A 149 9.09 24.18 13.85
C LEU A 149 9.78 24.52 15.18
N PRO A 150 9.58 23.70 16.24
CA PRO A 150 10.33 23.86 17.49
C PRO A 150 11.83 23.73 17.27
N GLU A 151 12.62 24.34 18.17
CA GLU A 151 14.08 24.24 18.13
C GLU A 151 14.56 22.78 18.11
N GLY A 152 15.56 22.49 17.27
CA GLY A 152 16.12 21.15 17.08
C GLY A 152 15.35 20.27 16.08
N TYR A 153 14.14 20.67 15.66
CA TYR A 153 13.36 19.95 14.68
C TYR A 153 13.49 20.56 13.28
N GLY A 154 13.53 19.69 12.28
CA GLY A 154 13.68 20.08 10.88
C GLY A 154 13.21 19.00 9.92
N CYS A 155 12.96 19.37 8.66
CA CYS A 155 12.61 18.40 7.63
C CYS A 155 13.89 17.87 7.01
N TYR A 156 14.17 16.58 7.14
CA TYR A 156 15.42 15.98 6.69
C TYR A 156 15.78 16.37 5.25
N SER A 157 17.01 16.86 5.08
CA SER A 157 17.67 17.08 3.80
C SER A 157 19.06 16.47 3.82
N ALA A 158 19.64 16.29 2.63
CA ALA A 158 21.06 16.00 2.51
C ALA A 158 21.65 16.75 1.32
N CYS A 159 22.88 17.22 1.48
CA CYS A 159 23.73 17.67 0.40
C CYS A 159 24.43 16.46 -0.22
N ILE A 160 24.32 16.31 -1.54
CA ILE A 160 24.92 15.25 -2.35
C ILE A 160 25.76 15.93 -3.42
N ASP A 161 27.07 15.92 -3.20
CA ASP A 161 28.03 16.73 -3.95
C ASP A 161 27.58 18.20 -4.04
N ASP A 162 27.08 18.67 -5.20
CA ASP A 162 26.59 20.05 -5.41
C ASP A 162 25.04 20.18 -5.40
N THR A 163 24.32 19.12 -5.04
CA THR A 163 22.84 19.07 -5.11
C THR A 163 22.21 18.81 -3.74
N VAL A 164 21.00 19.32 -3.51
CA VAL A 164 20.27 19.09 -2.25
C VAL A 164 19.09 18.17 -2.52
N ALA A 165 19.04 17.05 -1.79
CA ALA A 165 17.86 16.22 -1.66
C ALA A 165 17.09 16.63 -0.40
N ALA A 166 15.80 16.85 -0.54
CA ALA A 166 14.93 17.35 0.52
C ALA A 166 13.74 16.41 0.69
N THR A 167 13.31 16.16 1.92
CA THR A 167 12.13 15.33 2.21
C THR A 167 11.11 16.08 3.07
N SER A 168 9.91 15.50 3.18
CA SER A 168 8.88 15.89 4.16
C SER A 168 8.98 15.14 5.48
N ILE A 169 10.10 14.47 5.76
CA ILE A 169 10.28 13.73 7.01
C ILE A 169 10.77 14.70 8.08
N LEU A 170 9.90 15.01 9.05
CA LEU A 170 10.27 15.76 10.24
C LEU A 170 11.16 14.88 11.13
N THR A 171 12.32 15.39 11.51
CA THR A 171 13.28 14.67 12.35
C THR A 171 13.97 15.63 13.33
N HIS A 172 14.90 15.08 14.11
CA HIS A 172 15.75 15.78 15.06
C HIS A 172 17.18 15.26 14.90
N ALA A 173 18.20 16.07 15.22
CA ALA A 173 19.61 15.66 15.04
C ALA A 173 19.94 14.35 15.80
N ASP A 174 19.47 14.24 17.03
CA ASP A 174 19.62 13.03 17.88
C ASP A 174 18.87 11.79 17.36
N TRP A 175 18.05 11.92 16.32
CA TRP A 175 17.30 10.82 15.72
C TRP A 175 17.95 10.27 14.44
N LEU A 176 19.09 10.82 14.04
CA LEU A 176 19.81 10.43 12.84
C LEU A 176 21.06 9.63 13.19
N ASP A 177 21.58 8.88 12.21
CA ASP A 177 22.81 8.10 12.32
C ASP A 177 22.86 7.18 13.57
N LEU A 178 21.71 6.59 13.96
CA LEU A 178 21.52 5.91 15.25
C LEU A 178 22.33 4.62 15.43
N ARG A 179 22.68 3.92 14.34
CA ARG A 179 23.43 2.65 14.38
C ARG A 179 22.82 1.60 15.33
N ALA A 180 21.51 1.65 15.57
CA ALA A 180 20.85 0.83 16.57
C ALA A 180 20.60 -0.58 16.02
N SER A 181 21.13 -1.61 16.66
CA SER A 181 20.89 -2.99 16.22
C SER A 181 19.44 -3.40 16.49
N LEU A 182 18.73 -3.83 15.45
CA LEU A 182 17.35 -4.30 15.57
C LEU A 182 17.24 -5.69 16.23
N PHE A 183 18.37 -6.29 16.60
CA PHE A 183 18.41 -7.50 17.41
C PHE A 183 18.49 -7.21 18.92
N THR A 184 19.21 -6.16 19.32
CA THR A 184 19.57 -5.91 20.74
C THR A 184 19.08 -4.58 21.29
N ASP A 185 18.96 -3.56 20.44
CA ASP A 185 18.74 -2.17 20.84
C ASP A 185 17.30 -1.68 20.59
N ASP A 186 16.50 -2.53 19.94
CA ASP A 186 15.06 -2.35 19.75
C ASP A 186 14.28 -2.76 21.00
N ARG A 187 13.78 -1.75 21.73
CA ARG A 187 13.21 -1.87 23.09
C ARG A 187 11.77 -1.38 23.22
N PHE A 188 11.03 -1.27 22.11
CA PHE A 188 9.63 -0.87 22.13
C PHE A 188 8.76 -1.75 23.03
N ARG A 189 7.84 -1.12 23.76
CA ARG A 189 6.95 -1.80 24.72
C ARG A 189 5.49 -1.51 24.43
N LEU A 190 4.70 -2.58 24.28
CA LEU A 190 3.26 -2.49 24.22
C LEU A 190 2.68 -2.17 25.62
N THR A 191 2.05 -1.01 25.75
CA THR A 191 1.44 -0.55 27.01
C THR A 191 0.06 -1.16 27.25
N SER A 192 -0.77 -1.21 26.21
CA SER A 192 -2.12 -1.77 26.22
C SER A 192 -2.38 -2.52 24.91
N ALA A 193 -2.97 -3.71 25.01
CA ALA A 193 -3.48 -4.45 23.86
C ALA A 193 -4.89 -3.97 23.43
N THR A 194 -5.58 -3.19 24.28
CA THR A 194 -6.86 -2.58 23.93
C THR A 194 -6.63 -1.39 23.01
N PRO A 195 -7.38 -1.27 21.90
CA PRO A 195 -7.33 -0.10 21.05
C PRO A 195 -7.55 1.20 21.83
N GLY A 196 -6.77 2.23 21.48
CA GLY A 196 -6.92 3.56 22.06
C GLY A 196 -8.19 4.27 21.58
N PRO A 197 -8.58 5.38 22.25
CA PRO A 197 -9.67 6.21 21.77
C PRO A 197 -9.33 6.82 20.40
N THR A 198 -10.33 6.84 19.54
CA THR A 198 -10.27 7.25 18.13
C THR A 198 -10.94 8.61 17.93
N ALA A 199 -10.48 9.36 16.93
CA ALA A 199 -10.98 10.71 16.67
C ALA A 199 -12.41 10.67 16.10
N ARG A 200 -13.28 11.56 16.60
CA ARG A 200 -14.61 11.80 15.99
C ARG A 200 -14.46 12.51 14.65
N LEU A 201 -15.26 12.08 13.68
CA LEU A 201 -15.35 12.67 12.36
C LEU A 201 -16.45 13.73 12.35
N ASP A 202 -16.15 14.90 11.80
CA ASP A 202 -17.20 15.82 11.41
C ASP A 202 -17.82 15.40 10.07
N ALA A 203 -18.82 16.17 9.62
CA ALA A 203 -19.53 15.88 8.38
C ALA A 203 -18.62 15.87 7.14
N GLU A 204 -17.58 16.71 7.08
CA GLU A 204 -16.67 16.73 5.94
C GLU A 204 -15.74 15.51 5.98
N ALA A 205 -15.12 15.21 7.12
CA ALA A 205 -14.26 14.04 7.27
C ALA A 205 -15.00 12.73 7.02
N ALA A 206 -16.22 12.59 7.57
CA ALA A 206 -17.07 11.43 7.33
C ALA A 206 -17.45 11.28 5.85
N SER A 207 -17.74 12.41 5.18
CA SER A 207 -17.98 12.43 3.74
C SER A 207 -16.74 11.98 2.96
N ARG A 208 -15.53 12.42 3.31
CA ARG A 208 -14.30 12.00 2.62
C ARG A 208 -14.00 10.52 2.83
N ALA A 209 -14.22 10.01 4.04
CA ALA A 209 -14.10 8.58 4.36
C ALA A 209 -15.09 7.72 3.55
N ALA A 210 -16.37 8.12 3.48
CA ALA A 210 -17.37 7.44 2.66
C ALA A 210 -16.98 7.45 1.16
N GLN A 211 -16.43 8.56 0.66
CA GLN A 211 -15.93 8.64 -0.72
C GLN A 211 -14.79 7.64 -0.95
N ARG A 212 -13.82 7.57 -0.03
CA ARG A 212 -12.69 6.62 -0.10
C ARG A 212 -13.17 5.18 -0.21
N LEU A 213 -14.13 4.77 0.62
CA LEU A 213 -14.70 3.41 0.57
C LEU A 213 -15.40 3.13 -0.77
N ALA A 214 -16.19 4.08 -1.27
CA ALA A 214 -16.87 3.94 -2.56
C ALA A 214 -15.88 3.82 -3.73
N GLU A 215 -14.80 4.61 -3.72
CA GLU A 215 -13.76 4.55 -4.75
C GLU A 215 -12.97 3.24 -4.70
N SER A 216 -12.60 2.77 -3.50
CA SER A 216 -11.93 1.47 -3.32
C SER A 216 -12.79 0.32 -3.85
N LEU A 217 -14.10 0.33 -3.56
CA LEU A 217 -15.06 -0.61 -4.14
C LEU A 217 -15.11 -0.52 -5.68
N ALA A 218 -15.19 0.68 -6.23
CA ALA A 218 -15.26 0.88 -7.69
C ALA A 218 -13.99 0.36 -8.40
N LEU A 219 -12.82 0.57 -7.80
CA LEU A 219 -11.53 0.12 -8.30
C LEU A 219 -11.22 -1.35 -7.96
N ARG A 220 -12.09 -2.02 -7.20
CA ARG A 220 -11.89 -3.39 -6.68
C ARG A 220 -10.62 -3.53 -5.83
N THR A 221 -10.23 -2.46 -5.15
CA THR A 221 -9.17 -2.50 -4.15
C THR A 221 -9.73 -3.16 -2.89
N LYS A 222 -9.04 -4.18 -2.40
CA LYS A 222 -9.37 -4.83 -1.13
C LYS A 222 -8.92 -3.93 0.03
N LEU A 223 -9.82 -3.64 0.96
CA LEU A 223 -9.48 -3.03 2.24
C LEU A 223 -9.43 -4.14 3.29
N VAL A 224 -8.27 -4.33 3.91
CA VAL A 224 -8.11 -5.35 4.96
C VAL A 224 -7.87 -4.65 6.28
N ASN A 225 -8.89 -4.72 7.13
CA ASN A 225 -8.82 -4.14 8.47
C ASN A 225 -8.02 -5.07 9.41
N MET A 226 -6.73 -4.80 9.56
CA MET A 226 -5.81 -5.50 10.47
C MET A 226 -5.37 -4.58 11.61
N PRO A 227 -4.95 -5.11 12.78
CA PRO A 227 -4.37 -4.28 13.83
C PRO A 227 -3.06 -3.62 13.39
N LEU A 228 -2.79 -2.42 13.89
CA LEU A 228 -1.56 -1.66 13.71
C LEU A 228 -0.96 -1.31 15.08
N TYR A 229 0.36 -1.20 15.17
CA TYR A 229 0.99 -0.52 16.29
C TYR A 229 0.96 0.99 16.07
N ARG A 230 0.33 1.70 17.01
CA ARG A 230 0.40 3.17 17.10
C ARG A 230 1.47 3.58 18.11
N LEU A 231 2.24 4.59 17.76
CA LEU A 231 3.30 5.13 18.60
C LEU A 231 2.70 6.09 19.64
N LEU A 232 2.99 5.88 20.92
CA LEU A 232 2.52 6.71 22.03
C LEU A 232 3.64 7.57 22.63
N GLY A 233 4.88 7.18 22.42
CA GLY A 233 6.05 7.90 22.89
C GLY A 233 7.33 7.27 22.36
N ILE A 234 8.39 8.06 22.31
CA ILE A 234 9.72 7.70 21.84
C ILE A 234 10.78 8.14 22.85
N ASP A 235 11.82 7.34 22.96
CA ASP A 235 13.05 7.62 23.69
C ASP A 235 14.21 7.11 22.83
N ILE A 236 14.70 7.99 21.95
CA ILE A 236 15.70 7.69 20.93
C ILE A 236 17.01 8.34 21.35
N ALA A 237 18.08 7.57 21.25
CA ALA A 237 19.45 8.01 21.49
C ALA A 237 20.41 7.20 20.60
N ASP A 238 21.65 7.66 20.47
CA ASP A 238 22.68 6.91 19.73
C ASP A 238 22.77 5.44 20.23
N GLY A 239 22.68 4.50 19.30
CA GLY A 239 22.66 3.07 19.56
C GLY A 239 21.39 2.53 20.24
N LYS A 240 20.28 3.28 20.30
CA LYS A 240 19.06 2.85 21.01
C LYS A 240 17.77 3.38 20.36
N ILE A 241 16.82 2.47 20.12
CA ILE A 241 15.42 2.82 19.84
C ILE A 241 14.51 2.25 20.93
N ASP A 242 13.80 3.13 21.63
CA ASP A 242 12.87 2.78 22.71
C ASP A 242 11.63 3.67 22.61
N GLY A 243 10.56 3.24 23.26
CA GLY A 243 9.29 3.92 23.19
C GLY A 243 8.13 3.03 23.62
N THR A 244 6.95 3.61 23.55
CA THR A 244 5.71 2.94 23.96
C THR A 244 4.74 2.85 22.79
N LEU A 245 4.09 1.69 22.71
CA LEU A 245 3.12 1.38 21.67
C LEU A 245 1.74 1.16 22.28
N GLY A 246 0.72 1.46 21.49
CA GLY A 246 -0.65 0.97 21.66
C GLY A 246 -1.10 0.22 20.41
N ILE A 247 -2.31 -0.33 20.45
CA ILE A 247 -2.96 -0.92 19.27
C ILE A 247 -3.95 0.08 18.66
N SER A 248 -4.05 0.08 17.34
CA SER A 248 -5.15 0.64 16.54
C SER A 248 -5.54 -0.37 15.46
N HIS A 249 -6.44 -0.01 14.55
CA HIS A 249 -6.80 -0.78 13.39
C HIS A 249 -6.53 -0.02 12.10
N PHE A 250 -6.27 -0.75 11.01
CA PHE A 250 -5.95 -0.18 9.72
C PHE A 250 -7.08 0.72 9.19
N VAL A 251 -8.34 0.42 9.53
CA VAL A 251 -9.47 1.29 9.19
C VAL A 251 -9.35 2.69 9.80
N ASP A 252 -8.87 2.80 11.04
CA ASP A 252 -8.66 4.11 11.69
C ASP A 252 -7.73 4.95 10.83
N TYR A 253 -6.64 4.34 10.35
CA TYR A 253 -5.65 4.99 9.50
C TYR A 253 -6.21 5.30 8.11
N ALA A 254 -6.80 4.31 7.45
CA ALA A 254 -7.26 4.38 6.07
C ALA A 254 -8.39 5.41 5.85
N LEU A 255 -9.20 5.67 6.90
CA LEU A 255 -10.32 6.61 6.85
C LEU A 255 -10.03 7.95 7.53
N THR A 256 -8.81 8.16 8.04
CA THR A 256 -8.37 9.45 8.59
C THR A 256 -7.03 9.89 7.99
N MET A 257 -5.91 9.48 8.57
CA MET A 257 -4.56 9.93 8.26
C MET A 257 -4.15 9.64 6.81
N ASP A 258 -4.59 8.51 6.23
CA ASP A 258 -4.31 8.16 4.83
C ASP A 258 -4.97 9.14 3.83
N LEU A 259 -6.05 9.81 4.23
CA LEU A 259 -6.75 10.77 3.38
C LEU A 259 -5.95 12.07 3.17
N LEU A 260 -5.02 12.37 4.08
CA LEU A 260 -4.19 13.58 4.02
C LEU A 260 -3.27 13.62 2.81
N GLU A 261 -2.78 12.45 2.36
CA GLU A 261 -1.98 12.34 1.14
C GLU A 261 -2.82 12.72 -0.08
N GLY A 262 -4.01 12.12 -0.22
CA GLY A 262 -4.91 12.40 -1.34
C GLY A 262 -5.34 13.86 -1.39
N GLU A 263 -5.64 14.44 -0.23
CA GLU A 263 -6.01 15.85 -0.09
C GLU A 263 -4.88 16.79 -0.52
N LEU A 264 -3.67 16.60 0.00
CA LEU A 264 -2.52 17.44 -0.35
C LEU A 264 -2.23 17.37 -1.85
N VAL A 265 -2.21 16.16 -2.42
CA VAL A 265 -1.90 16.00 -3.85
C VAL A 265 -2.99 16.64 -4.70
N ASP A 266 -4.27 16.52 -4.33
CA ASP A 266 -5.36 17.20 -5.05
C ASP A 266 -5.26 18.72 -4.96
N SER A 267 -4.89 19.26 -3.80
CA SER A 267 -4.61 20.69 -3.58
C SER A 267 -3.48 21.18 -4.50
N LEU A 268 -2.39 20.42 -4.60
CA LEU A 268 -1.26 20.73 -5.48
C LEU A 268 -1.62 20.66 -6.96
N VAL A 269 -2.43 19.68 -7.38
CA VAL A 269 -2.95 19.58 -8.75
C VAL A 269 -3.85 20.77 -9.08
N ALA A 270 -4.68 21.21 -8.13
CA ALA A 270 -5.59 22.34 -8.31
C ALA A 270 -4.88 23.70 -8.27
N GLY A 271 -3.68 23.78 -7.66
CA GLY A 271 -2.97 25.03 -7.42
C GLY A 271 -3.67 25.93 -6.39
N VAL A 272 -4.51 25.35 -5.53
CA VAL A 272 -5.26 26.06 -4.48
C VAL A 272 -4.90 25.46 -3.13
N PRO A 273 -4.27 26.21 -2.21
CA PRO A 273 -3.83 25.69 -0.92
C PRO A 273 -5.03 25.49 0.01
N SER A 274 -5.68 24.34 -0.07
CA SER A 274 -6.83 23.99 0.76
C SER A 274 -6.68 22.56 1.26
N THR A 275 -6.45 22.41 2.56
CA THR A 275 -6.21 21.11 3.22
C THR A 275 -7.02 20.98 4.53
N PRO A 276 -8.37 21.01 4.47
CA PRO A 276 -9.20 21.02 5.68
C PRO A 276 -9.03 19.78 6.56
N LEU A 277 -8.77 18.60 6.00
CA LEU A 277 -8.48 17.41 6.80
C LEU A 277 -7.14 17.56 7.52
N ARG A 278 -6.11 18.12 6.86
CA ARG A 278 -4.83 18.42 7.51
C ARG A 278 -5.00 19.45 8.62
N ASP A 279 -5.72 20.54 8.36
CA ASP A 279 -6.00 21.59 9.35
C ASP A 279 -6.73 21.03 10.59
N ARG A 280 -7.44 19.91 10.43
CA ARG A 280 -8.08 19.19 11.53
C ARG A 280 -7.15 18.24 12.27
N TYR A 281 -6.43 17.39 11.55
CA TYR A 281 -5.73 16.24 12.15
C TYR A 281 -4.26 16.53 12.47
N LEU A 282 -3.59 17.39 11.69
CA LEU A 282 -2.18 17.76 11.84
C LEU A 282 -1.97 19.26 11.51
N PRO A 283 -2.64 20.20 12.21
CA PRO A 283 -2.60 21.63 11.88
C PRO A 283 -1.21 22.27 12.02
N ASP A 284 -0.39 21.76 12.93
CA ASP A 284 0.89 22.37 13.29
C ASP A 284 1.89 21.32 13.81
N ALA A 285 3.11 21.77 14.08
CA ALA A 285 4.19 20.91 14.58
C ALA A 285 3.87 20.33 15.97
N ALA A 286 3.13 21.05 16.83
CA ALA A 286 2.74 20.55 18.14
C ALA A 286 1.80 19.34 18.01
N ALA A 287 0.82 19.41 17.10
CA ALA A 287 -0.03 18.27 16.76
C ALA A 287 0.78 17.11 16.17
N VAL A 288 1.77 17.35 15.31
CA VAL A 288 2.63 16.29 14.77
C VAL A 288 3.42 15.58 15.88
N LEU A 289 3.92 16.32 16.87
CA LEU A 289 4.74 15.80 17.97
C LEU A 289 3.92 15.21 19.13
N ASP A 290 2.61 15.47 19.21
CA ASP A 290 1.71 14.91 20.24
C ASP A 290 1.30 13.46 19.91
N LEU A 291 2.29 12.56 19.94
CA LEU A 291 2.15 11.14 19.64
C LEU A 291 1.00 10.43 20.39
N PRO A 292 0.81 10.59 21.72
CA PRO A 292 -0.22 9.83 22.43
C PRO A 292 -1.66 10.24 22.08
N ASN A 293 -1.88 11.48 21.62
CA ASN A 293 -3.22 12.03 21.38
C ASN A 293 -3.63 12.05 19.89
N ARG A 294 -2.87 11.38 19.03
CA ARG A 294 -3.22 11.20 17.61
C ARG A 294 -2.98 9.78 17.13
N LEU A 295 -3.49 9.47 15.95
CA LEU A 295 -3.14 8.23 15.28
C LEU A 295 -1.78 8.39 14.59
N CYS A 296 -0.74 7.85 15.21
CA CYS A 296 0.61 7.76 14.63
C CYS A 296 0.92 6.29 14.33
N ALA A 297 0.43 5.79 13.20
CA ALA A 297 0.54 4.37 12.82
C ALA A 297 1.44 4.23 11.58
N GLY A 298 2.74 4.16 11.84
CA GLY A 298 3.79 4.09 10.83
C GLY A 298 4.44 2.73 10.73
N GLY A 299 5.71 2.72 10.32
CA GLY A 299 6.40 1.50 9.98
C GLY A 299 7.89 1.65 9.85
N THR A 300 8.45 0.74 9.06
CA THR A 300 9.88 0.65 8.82
C THR A 300 10.12 0.23 7.39
N LEU A 301 11.26 0.67 6.87
CA LEU A 301 11.72 0.32 5.53
C LEU A 301 13.23 0.31 5.56
N ALA A 302 13.84 -0.61 4.82
CA ALA A 302 15.28 -0.80 4.88
C ALA A 302 15.91 -0.81 3.50
N LEU A 303 17.09 -0.19 3.39
CA LEU A 303 17.98 -0.44 2.26
C LEU A 303 18.64 -1.81 2.45
N CYS A 304 18.47 -2.72 1.49
CA CYS A 304 19.20 -3.97 1.48
C CYS A 304 20.50 -3.85 0.69
N ALA A 305 21.60 -4.36 1.24
CA ALA A 305 22.91 -4.44 0.64
C ALA A 305 23.45 -5.88 0.74
N PHE A 306 23.55 -6.58 -0.39
CA PHE A 306 24.06 -7.96 -0.44
C PHE A 306 25.44 -7.97 -1.09
N ALA A 307 26.44 -8.52 -0.39
CA ALA A 307 27.80 -8.61 -0.90
C ALA A 307 27.85 -9.53 -2.11
N ARG A 308 28.62 -9.12 -3.13
CA ARG A 308 28.89 -9.91 -4.32
C ARG A 308 30.38 -9.93 -4.61
N PRO A 309 30.91 -11.06 -5.10
CA PRO A 309 32.30 -11.12 -5.53
C PRO A 309 32.50 -10.29 -6.79
N ALA A 310 33.78 -9.96 -7.05
CA ALA A 310 34.19 -9.39 -8.32
C ALA A 310 33.74 -10.29 -9.48
N ASP A 311 33.25 -9.68 -10.55
CA ASP A 311 32.69 -10.37 -11.71
C ASP A 311 33.21 -9.73 -13.00
N PRO A 312 33.54 -10.52 -14.05
CA PRO A 312 34.09 -9.98 -15.30
C PRO A 312 33.20 -8.95 -16.02
N PHE A 313 31.89 -8.96 -15.77
CA PHE A 313 30.93 -8.08 -16.41
C PHE A 313 30.50 -6.92 -15.51
N ARG A 314 30.45 -7.13 -14.18
CA ARG A 314 30.06 -6.08 -13.22
C ARG A 314 31.24 -5.28 -12.67
N GLY A 315 32.46 -5.84 -12.69
CA GLY A 315 33.66 -5.21 -12.14
C GLY A 315 34.05 -5.71 -10.75
N PRO A 316 34.67 -4.87 -9.91
CA PRO A 316 35.13 -5.24 -8.57
C PRO A 316 34.02 -5.72 -7.65
N ALA A 317 34.41 -6.33 -6.53
CA ALA A 317 33.49 -6.77 -5.49
C ALA A 317 32.70 -5.56 -4.93
N ASP A 318 31.39 -5.73 -4.75
CA ASP A 318 30.48 -4.66 -4.35
C ASP A 318 29.36 -5.19 -3.44
N TYR A 319 28.48 -4.29 -3.00
CA TYR A 319 27.12 -4.64 -2.61
C TYR A 319 26.15 -4.33 -3.76
N VAL A 320 25.23 -5.26 -4.04
CA VAL A 320 24.00 -4.94 -4.76
C VAL A 320 22.99 -4.32 -3.82
N LEU A 321 22.45 -3.18 -4.24
CA LEU A 321 21.39 -2.44 -3.57
C LEU A 321 20.07 -2.65 -4.32
N LEU A 322 18.99 -2.82 -3.57
CA LEU A 322 17.66 -3.06 -4.14
C LEU A 322 16.76 -1.84 -3.97
N VAL A 323 16.14 -1.42 -5.07
CA VAL A 323 15.15 -0.34 -5.10
C VAL A 323 13.93 -0.80 -5.87
N GLN A 324 12.76 -0.66 -5.25
CA GLN A 324 11.48 -1.04 -5.82
C GLN A 324 10.83 0.18 -6.49
N GLU A 325 10.17 -0.06 -7.62
CA GLU A 325 9.23 0.89 -8.24
C GLU A 325 7.80 0.37 -8.06
N ARG A 326 6.97 1.10 -7.32
CA ARG A 326 5.58 0.68 -7.06
C ARG A 326 4.71 0.72 -8.32
N SER A 327 3.82 -0.26 -8.47
CA SER A 327 2.91 -0.33 -9.60
C SER A 327 1.90 0.83 -9.63
N GLY A 328 1.38 1.14 -10.82
CA GLY A 328 0.35 2.17 -11.00
C GLY A 328 -1.07 1.74 -10.58
N HIS A 329 -1.22 0.59 -9.93
CA HIS A 329 -2.52 0.00 -9.57
C HIS A 329 -2.85 0.09 -8.07
N VAL A 330 -1.93 0.58 -7.24
CA VAL A 330 -2.18 0.88 -5.81
C VAL A 330 -2.79 2.27 -5.64
N VAL A 331 -3.66 2.43 -4.63
CA VAL A 331 -4.54 3.60 -4.51
C VAL A 331 -3.80 4.89 -4.13
N ASN A 332 -2.57 4.78 -3.62
CA ASN A 332 -1.65 5.88 -3.34
C ASN A 332 -0.30 5.61 -4.04
N ALA A 333 0.36 6.66 -4.54
CA ALA A 333 1.76 6.64 -5.02
C ALA A 333 2.07 5.78 -6.27
N ALA A 334 1.35 5.99 -7.38
CA ALA A 334 1.73 5.39 -8.68
C ALA A 334 3.17 5.75 -9.08
N ARG A 335 4.00 4.73 -9.41
CA ARG A 335 5.39 4.84 -9.89
C ARG A 335 6.38 5.49 -8.92
N ARG A 336 6.12 5.43 -7.60
CA ARG A 336 7.12 5.92 -6.64
C ARG A 336 8.25 4.92 -6.39
N LEU A 337 9.48 5.44 -6.27
CA LEU A 337 10.64 4.69 -5.83
C LEU A 337 10.64 4.55 -4.30
N ALA A 338 11.02 3.37 -3.81
CA ALA A 338 11.24 3.08 -2.40
C ALA A 338 12.34 2.03 -2.22
N VAL A 339 12.99 2.03 -1.06
CA VAL A 339 13.84 0.90 -0.63
C VAL A 339 12.95 -0.26 -0.18
N ILE A 340 13.50 -1.48 -0.21
CA ILE A 340 12.79 -2.73 0.10
C ILE A 340 13.66 -3.58 1.05
N PRO A 341 13.09 -4.21 2.10
CA PRO A 341 11.66 -4.31 2.41
C PRO A 341 11.05 -3.07 3.04
N LYS A 342 9.72 -2.94 2.97
CA LYS A 342 8.93 -1.88 3.60
C LYS A 342 7.64 -2.45 4.18
N GLY A 343 7.30 -2.05 5.40
CA GLY A 343 6.08 -2.52 6.06
C GLY A 343 5.52 -1.55 7.07
N PHE A 344 4.20 -1.59 7.24
CA PHE A 344 3.58 -1.06 8.45
C PHE A 344 4.03 -1.89 9.66
N HIS A 345 4.23 -1.22 10.79
CA HIS A 345 4.49 -1.91 12.04
C HIS A 345 3.17 -2.53 12.54
N GLN A 346 3.08 -3.85 12.46
CA GLN A 346 1.86 -4.60 12.70
C GLN A 346 2.13 -5.82 13.55
N PRO A 347 1.23 -6.16 14.50
CA PRO A 347 1.30 -7.42 15.20
C PRO A 347 0.98 -8.59 14.27
N MET A 348 1.60 -9.74 14.53
CA MET A 348 1.29 -11.01 13.87
C MET A 348 0.50 -11.93 14.80
N ALA A 349 1.19 -12.57 15.74
CA ALA A 349 0.66 -13.58 16.65
C ALA A 349 1.05 -13.29 18.10
N ASP A 350 2.25 -12.73 18.33
CA ASP A 350 2.72 -12.31 19.65
C ASP A 350 2.74 -10.78 19.71
N LEU A 351 1.66 -10.20 20.24
CA LEU A 351 1.48 -8.75 20.35
C LEU A 351 2.63 -8.01 21.06
N ARG A 352 3.45 -8.68 21.87
CA ARG A 352 4.57 -8.03 22.58
C ARG A 352 5.87 -8.23 21.83
N ALA A 353 6.16 -9.45 21.38
CA ALA A 353 7.38 -9.73 20.62
C ALA A 353 7.37 -9.04 19.24
N ASP A 354 6.19 -8.96 18.62
CA ASP A 354 5.99 -8.33 17.30
C ASP A 354 6.05 -6.80 17.35
N GLY A 355 6.02 -6.21 18.55
CA GLY A 355 6.16 -4.75 18.75
C GLY A 355 7.58 -4.23 18.54
N ARG A 356 8.52 -5.10 18.20
CA ARG A 356 9.89 -4.73 17.81
C ARG A 356 9.88 -4.38 16.32
N ILE A 357 10.46 -3.23 15.96
CA ILE A 357 10.71 -2.83 14.57
C ILE A 357 11.44 -3.93 13.78
N GLY A 358 12.44 -4.58 14.40
CA GLY A 358 13.14 -5.70 13.79
C GLY A 358 12.24 -6.90 13.48
N ALA A 359 11.15 -7.12 14.23
CA ALA A 359 10.18 -8.18 13.93
C ALA A 359 9.41 -7.87 12.64
N THR A 360 9.03 -6.60 12.44
CA THR A 360 8.40 -6.17 11.20
C THR A 360 9.34 -6.35 10.00
N LEU A 361 10.60 -5.89 10.07
CA LEU A 361 11.52 -6.09 8.94
C LEU A 361 11.76 -7.57 8.62
N ARG A 362 11.89 -8.45 9.62
CA ARG A 362 12.03 -9.90 9.37
C ARG A 362 10.82 -10.48 8.65
N ARG A 363 9.62 -10.05 9.04
CA ARG A 363 8.37 -10.44 8.37
C ARG A 363 8.37 -9.96 6.92
N GLU A 364 8.65 -8.67 6.71
CA GLU A 364 8.65 -8.07 5.37
C GLU A 364 9.76 -8.61 4.47
N MET A 365 10.92 -9.02 4.99
CA MET A 365 11.92 -9.74 4.20
C MET A 365 11.35 -11.06 3.65
N GLU A 366 10.68 -11.82 4.50
CA GLU A 366 10.11 -13.11 4.13
C GLU A 366 8.93 -12.95 3.13
N GLU A 367 8.11 -11.92 3.31
CA GLU A 367 7.01 -11.58 2.39
C GLU A 367 7.50 -10.98 1.07
N GLU A 368 8.22 -9.85 1.13
CA GLU A 368 8.50 -9.02 -0.03
C GLU A 368 9.74 -9.43 -0.82
N LEU A 369 10.72 -10.13 -0.20
CA LEU A 369 11.92 -10.58 -0.90
C LEU A 369 11.87 -12.06 -1.27
N PHE A 370 11.16 -12.89 -0.51
CA PHE A 370 11.21 -14.36 -0.68
C PHE A 370 9.85 -15.00 -0.99
N GLY A 371 8.81 -14.18 -1.23
CA GLY A 371 7.55 -14.60 -1.86
C GLY A 371 6.66 -15.51 -1.02
N ARG A 372 6.64 -15.33 0.31
CA ARG A 372 5.77 -16.12 1.22
C ARG A 372 4.39 -15.49 1.41
N ASP A 373 3.50 -15.73 0.44
CA ASP A 373 2.13 -15.19 0.42
C ASP A 373 1.25 -15.57 1.63
N ASP A 374 1.59 -16.62 2.40
CA ASP A 374 0.80 -17.03 3.58
C ASP A 374 1.08 -16.19 4.84
N ILE A 375 2.07 -15.30 4.79
CA ILE A 375 2.34 -14.29 5.83
C ILE A 375 1.64 -12.98 5.50
N ASP A 376 1.30 -12.76 4.23
CA ASP A 376 0.51 -11.62 3.81
C ASP A 376 -0.88 -11.68 4.48
N ASN A 377 -0.99 -10.92 5.57
CA ASN A 377 -2.20 -10.81 6.37
C ASN A 377 -3.36 -10.19 5.60
N THR A 378 -3.13 -9.65 4.41
CA THR A 378 -4.15 -9.08 3.53
C THR A 378 -4.82 -10.13 2.64
N VAL A 379 -4.17 -11.28 2.40
CA VAL A 379 -4.66 -12.31 1.48
C VAL A 379 -5.32 -13.48 2.21
N ALA A 380 -4.79 -13.91 3.36
CA ALA A 380 -5.33 -15.03 4.15
C ALA A 380 -5.43 -14.70 5.65
N HIS A 381 -6.42 -15.28 6.35
CA HIS A 381 -6.44 -15.23 7.82
C HIS A 381 -5.24 -15.99 8.36
N GLN A 382 -4.34 -15.31 9.07
CA GLN A 382 -3.21 -15.94 9.74
C GLN A 382 -3.72 -16.90 10.82
N ARG A 383 -3.66 -18.20 10.52
CA ARG A 383 -4.14 -19.30 11.40
C ARG A 383 -3.00 -19.99 12.15
N ALA A 384 -1.75 -19.67 11.83
CA ALA A 384 -0.59 -20.25 12.48
C ALA A 384 -0.31 -19.57 13.83
N ALA A 385 -0.03 -20.37 14.86
CA ALA A 385 0.33 -19.86 16.18
C ALA A 385 1.71 -19.17 16.19
N ASP A 386 2.61 -19.61 15.32
CA ASP A 386 3.92 -18.98 15.08
C ASP A 386 4.20 -18.99 13.56
N PRO A 387 3.80 -17.92 12.85
CA PRO A 387 3.99 -17.81 11.40
C PRO A 387 5.46 -17.70 10.98
N MET A 388 6.33 -17.24 11.87
CA MET A 388 7.77 -17.07 11.66
C MET A 388 8.59 -18.20 12.29
N HIS A 389 7.95 -19.31 12.67
CA HIS A 389 8.62 -20.49 13.22
C HIS A 389 9.73 -20.97 12.26
N PRO A 390 10.94 -21.34 12.75
CA PRO A 390 12.06 -21.71 11.89
C PRO A 390 11.76 -22.76 10.82
N SER A 391 10.88 -23.73 11.11
CA SER A 391 10.48 -24.78 10.16
C SER A 391 9.56 -24.30 9.03
N ARG A 392 9.07 -23.06 9.09
CA ARG A 392 8.20 -22.43 8.08
C ARG A 392 8.94 -21.40 7.24
N LEU A 393 10.13 -20.97 7.67
CA LEU A 393 10.92 -19.98 6.98
C LEU A 393 11.37 -20.50 5.61
N SER A 394 11.43 -19.61 4.62
CA SER A 394 12.07 -19.86 3.34
C SER A 394 13.54 -20.24 3.53
N GLU A 395 14.12 -20.96 2.57
CA GLU A 395 15.53 -21.36 2.63
C GLU A 395 16.49 -20.16 2.79
N PRO A 396 16.31 -19.01 2.08
CA PRO A 396 17.13 -17.82 2.31
C PRO A 396 17.01 -17.28 3.73
N MET A 397 15.81 -17.23 4.32
CA MET A 397 15.65 -16.77 5.70
C MET A 397 16.26 -17.76 6.71
N GLN A 398 16.12 -19.06 6.50
CA GLN A 398 16.82 -20.06 7.33
C GLN A 398 18.33 -19.87 7.28
N TRP A 399 18.90 -19.55 6.11
CA TRP A 399 20.32 -19.24 5.98
C TRP A 399 20.72 -18.00 6.78
N LEU A 400 20.01 -16.90 6.61
CA LEU A 400 20.34 -15.60 7.21
C LEU A 400 20.23 -15.61 8.74
N PHE A 401 19.25 -16.32 9.29
CA PHE A 401 18.97 -16.34 10.72
C PHE A 401 19.46 -17.62 11.42
N GLY A 402 20.03 -18.57 10.69
CA GLY A 402 20.54 -19.83 11.24
C GLY A 402 21.83 -19.70 12.05
N GLU A 403 22.66 -18.69 11.76
CA GLU A 403 23.90 -18.43 12.50
C GLU A 403 24.06 -16.93 12.82
N PRO A 404 24.53 -16.57 14.04
CA PRO A 404 24.81 -15.20 14.39
C PRO A 404 25.81 -14.54 13.42
N GLY A 405 25.55 -13.30 13.02
CA GLY A 405 26.47 -12.49 12.22
C GLY A 405 26.35 -12.65 10.70
N ARG A 406 25.52 -13.58 10.20
CA ARG A 406 25.23 -13.70 8.75
C ARG A 406 24.45 -12.53 8.17
N ILE A 407 23.70 -11.83 9.03
CA ILE A 407 22.92 -10.66 8.68
C ILE A 407 23.17 -9.56 9.72
N ARG A 408 23.38 -8.34 9.23
CA ARG A 408 23.30 -7.12 10.03
C ARG A 408 21.99 -6.43 9.71
N MET A 409 21.28 -6.01 10.75
CA MET A 409 20.01 -5.27 10.63
C MET A 409 20.02 -4.15 11.65
N GLU A 410 20.13 -2.91 11.18
CA GLU A 410 20.24 -1.70 11.99
C GLU A 410 19.12 -0.73 11.64
N SER A 411 18.59 0.00 12.63
CA SER A 411 17.87 1.25 12.37
C SER A 411 18.89 2.38 12.27
N THR A 412 18.82 3.11 11.16
CA THR A 412 19.75 4.20 10.87
C THR A 412 19.23 5.55 11.34
N GLY A 413 17.93 5.67 11.60
CA GLY A 413 17.34 6.90 12.10
C GLY A 413 15.86 6.76 12.43
N PHE A 414 15.22 7.90 12.69
CA PHE A 414 13.79 8.02 12.92
C PHE A 414 13.26 9.35 12.40
N GLY A 415 12.02 9.35 11.93
CA GLY A 415 11.32 10.58 11.59
C GLY A 415 9.81 10.41 11.52
N LEU A 416 9.12 11.54 11.45
CA LEU A 416 7.68 11.63 11.28
C LEU A 416 7.39 12.14 9.87
N ASN A 417 6.69 11.34 9.08
CA ASN A 417 6.31 11.67 7.72
C ASN A 417 5.17 12.68 7.73
N LEU A 418 5.46 13.95 7.42
CA LEU A 418 4.46 15.02 7.41
C LEU A 418 3.34 14.79 6.39
N MET A 419 3.52 13.88 5.42
CA MET A 419 2.48 13.53 4.45
C MET A 419 1.24 12.93 5.13
N SER A 420 1.43 11.94 6.01
CA SER A 420 0.36 11.20 6.69
C SER A 420 0.40 11.32 8.21
N GLY A 421 1.44 11.93 8.78
CA GLY A 421 1.72 11.93 10.22
C GLY A 421 2.30 10.61 10.74
N ASN A 422 2.58 9.63 9.88
CA ASN A 422 3.14 8.35 10.29
C ASN A 422 4.57 8.51 10.81
N TYR A 423 5.02 7.55 11.61
CA TYR A 423 6.44 7.41 11.94
C TYR A 423 7.16 6.52 10.93
N GLU A 424 8.45 6.76 10.74
CA GLU A 424 9.29 6.01 9.81
C GLU A 424 10.59 5.65 10.53
N PHE A 425 10.88 4.34 10.62
CA PHE A 425 12.18 3.83 11.03
C PHE A 425 12.95 3.37 9.78
N PRO A 426 13.80 4.21 9.18
CA PRO A 426 14.74 3.76 8.17
C PRO A 426 15.72 2.73 8.75
N GLY A 427 16.00 1.70 7.96
CA GLY A 427 16.94 0.65 8.30
C GLY A 427 17.98 0.39 7.23
N LEU A 428 19.03 -0.31 7.63
CA LEU A 428 20.03 -0.90 6.73
C LEU A 428 20.14 -2.40 7.05
N ILE A 429 19.95 -3.21 6.02
CA ILE A 429 20.18 -4.66 6.07
C ILE A 429 21.41 -4.97 5.23
N VAL A 430 22.43 -5.57 5.85
CA VAL A 430 23.66 -5.96 5.17
C VAL A 430 23.89 -7.46 5.31
N VAL A 431 24.16 -8.12 4.19
CA VAL A 431 24.59 -9.52 4.12
C VAL A 431 25.99 -9.55 3.53
N GLU A 432 26.98 -9.84 4.38
CA GLU A 432 28.40 -9.83 4.00
C GLU A 432 28.83 -11.11 3.29
N ASP A 433 28.09 -12.19 3.48
CA ASP A 433 28.38 -13.49 2.90
C ASP A 433 28.06 -13.50 1.39
N GLU A 434 29.11 -13.49 0.57
CA GLU A 434 29.01 -13.50 -0.89
C GLU A 434 28.32 -14.75 -1.44
N ASP A 435 28.38 -15.88 -0.71
CA ASP A 435 27.70 -17.11 -1.10
C ASP A 435 26.18 -16.94 -1.08
N PHE A 436 25.66 -16.05 -0.23
CA PHE A 436 24.22 -15.81 -0.13
C PHE A 436 23.66 -15.33 -1.48
N TRP A 437 24.25 -14.29 -2.06
CA TRP A 437 23.76 -13.75 -3.33
C TRP A 437 23.91 -14.74 -4.48
N ALA A 438 25.00 -15.51 -4.50
CA ALA A 438 25.23 -16.52 -5.52
C ALA A 438 24.18 -17.65 -5.48
N ARG A 439 23.72 -18.04 -4.28
CA ARG A 439 22.75 -19.12 -4.09
C ARG A 439 21.30 -18.66 -4.19
N TYR A 440 20.99 -17.52 -3.59
CA TYR A 440 19.62 -17.08 -3.33
C TYR A 440 19.24 -15.78 -4.03
N GLY A 441 20.18 -15.06 -4.65
CA GLY A 441 19.88 -13.79 -5.34
C GLY A 441 18.85 -13.93 -6.47
N GLY A 442 18.74 -15.12 -7.08
CA GLY A 442 17.72 -15.43 -8.08
C GLY A 442 16.33 -15.73 -7.52
N LEU A 443 16.18 -15.88 -6.19
CA LEU A 443 14.89 -16.01 -5.51
C LEU A 443 14.36 -14.65 -5.02
N VAL A 444 15.19 -13.59 -5.10
CA VAL A 444 14.77 -12.26 -4.69
C VAL A 444 13.89 -11.66 -5.78
N GLU A 445 12.58 -11.78 -5.57
CA GLU A 445 11.55 -11.25 -6.46
C GLU A 445 10.62 -10.35 -5.65
N ALA A 446 10.49 -9.09 -6.06
CA ALA A 446 9.56 -8.18 -5.39
C ALA A 446 8.12 -8.64 -5.65
N ASN A 447 7.29 -8.61 -4.60
CA ASN A 447 5.92 -9.09 -4.63
C ASN A 447 5.03 -8.36 -5.67
N TRP A 448 3.83 -8.91 -5.92
CA TRP A 448 2.84 -8.48 -6.94
C TRP A 448 2.46 -6.99 -6.90
N GLU A 449 2.69 -6.27 -5.79
CA GLU A 449 2.47 -4.82 -5.67
C GLU A 449 3.52 -3.97 -6.39
N SER A 450 4.68 -4.55 -6.69
CA SER A 450 5.79 -3.90 -7.40
C SER A 450 5.60 -3.98 -8.92
N ALA A 451 5.89 -2.89 -9.62
CA ALA A 451 5.99 -2.93 -11.08
C ALA A 451 7.37 -3.37 -11.56
N ASN A 452 8.41 -3.11 -10.75
CA ASN A 452 9.79 -3.45 -11.09
C ASN A 452 10.68 -3.47 -9.84
N LEU A 453 11.71 -4.31 -9.85
CA LEU A 453 12.80 -4.32 -8.87
C LEU A 453 14.11 -3.99 -9.58
N ARG A 454 14.76 -2.91 -9.17
CA ARG A 454 16.00 -2.41 -9.78
C ARG A 454 17.20 -2.71 -8.88
N GLN A 455 18.31 -3.08 -9.51
CA GLN A 455 19.59 -3.33 -8.85
C GLN A 455 20.56 -2.18 -9.10
N TYR A 456 21.23 -1.72 -8.05
CA TYR A 456 22.27 -0.70 -8.13
C TYR A 456 23.56 -1.24 -7.51
N SER A 457 24.71 -0.92 -8.10
CA SER A 457 26.01 -1.21 -7.47
C SER A 457 26.32 -0.11 -6.46
N SER A 458 26.75 -0.49 -5.27
CA SER A 458 27.32 0.43 -4.27
C SER A 458 28.66 1.05 -4.68
N ARG A 459 29.23 0.64 -5.83
CA ARG A 459 30.42 1.26 -6.43
C ARG A 459 30.11 2.19 -7.60
N ASP A 460 28.85 2.27 -8.04
CA ASP A 460 28.45 3.13 -9.15
C ASP A 460 28.01 4.49 -8.64
N ARG A 461 28.99 5.32 -8.25
CA ARG A 461 28.76 6.67 -7.71
C ARG A 461 27.84 7.51 -8.61
N ALA A 462 28.05 7.46 -9.93
CA ALA A 462 27.29 8.26 -10.87
C ALA A 462 25.82 7.84 -10.90
N LEU A 463 25.55 6.54 -11.05
CA LEU A 463 24.18 6.04 -11.09
C LEU A 463 23.46 6.23 -9.74
N LEU A 464 24.17 6.14 -8.62
CA LEU A 464 23.62 6.43 -7.30
C LEU A 464 23.29 7.92 -7.12
N THR A 465 24.11 8.82 -7.66
CA THR A 465 23.83 10.26 -7.65
C THR A 465 22.57 10.58 -8.47
N ASP A 466 22.46 9.99 -9.67
CA ASP A 466 21.26 10.10 -10.52
C ASP A 466 20.01 9.54 -9.81
N LEU A 467 20.15 8.38 -9.16
CA LEU A 467 19.08 7.75 -8.39
C LEU A 467 18.61 8.64 -7.24
N ILE A 468 19.52 9.21 -6.45
CA ILE A 468 19.18 10.13 -5.34
C ILE A 468 18.43 11.36 -5.87
N GLY A 469 18.83 11.87 -7.05
CA GLY A 469 18.20 13.03 -7.68
C GLY A 469 16.80 12.80 -8.26
N ASP A 470 16.36 11.54 -8.40
CA ASP A 470 15.07 11.20 -9.02
C ASP A 470 13.89 11.76 -8.21
N VAL A 471 12.95 12.40 -8.90
CA VAL A 471 11.77 13.02 -8.26
C VAL A 471 10.62 12.03 -8.02
N ALA A 472 10.81 10.77 -8.44
CA ALA A 472 9.85 9.70 -8.24
C ALA A 472 9.91 9.09 -6.84
N TRP A 473 10.88 9.41 -5.99
CA TRP A 473 10.95 8.86 -4.64
C TRP A 473 9.69 9.12 -3.80
N SER A 474 9.35 8.19 -2.90
CA SER A 474 8.59 8.57 -1.71
C SER A 474 9.50 9.27 -0.71
N ASN A 475 8.93 10.14 0.14
CA ASN A 475 9.73 10.91 1.10
C ASN A 475 10.44 10.00 2.10
N GLU A 476 9.73 9.00 2.62
CA GLU A 476 10.30 8.00 3.51
C GLU A 476 11.31 7.10 2.80
N GLY A 477 11.09 6.78 1.53
CA GLY A 477 12.00 5.97 0.71
C GLY A 477 13.34 6.68 0.48
N LEU A 478 13.30 7.97 0.13
CA LEU A 478 14.50 8.79 -0.05
C LEU A 478 15.24 8.99 1.28
N PHE A 479 14.50 9.21 2.36
CA PHE A 479 15.08 9.30 3.71
C PHE A 479 15.83 8.01 4.09
N ALA A 480 15.22 6.86 3.89
CA ALA A 480 15.83 5.56 4.18
C ALA A 480 17.02 5.24 3.26
N LEU A 481 16.95 5.59 1.97
CA LEU A 481 18.09 5.47 1.06
C LEU A 481 19.27 6.30 1.55
N LEU A 482 19.07 7.59 1.84
CA LEU A 482 20.15 8.51 2.22
C LEU A 482 20.80 8.09 3.54
N GLN A 483 20.01 7.76 4.57
CA GLN A 483 20.52 7.27 5.85
C GLN A 483 21.21 5.90 5.71
N GLY A 484 20.64 5.00 4.89
CA GLY A 484 21.22 3.70 4.58
C GLY A 484 22.56 3.81 3.86
N LEU A 485 22.68 4.68 2.85
CA LEU A 485 23.92 4.91 2.10
C LEU A 485 25.00 5.55 2.99
N ARG A 486 24.65 6.53 3.83
CA ARG A 486 25.58 7.10 4.82
C ARG A 486 26.17 5.99 5.70
N ARG A 487 25.30 5.18 6.31
CA ARG A 487 25.72 4.08 7.16
C ARG A 487 26.53 3.03 6.41
N LEU A 488 26.14 2.67 5.18
CA LEU A 488 26.87 1.74 4.33
C LEU A 488 28.27 2.27 3.98
N GLY A 489 28.42 3.58 3.78
CA GLY A 489 29.71 4.24 3.57
C GLY A 489 30.66 4.08 4.76
N GLU A 490 30.14 4.02 5.99
CA GLU A 490 30.95 3.81 7.20
C GLU A 490 31.44 2.36 7.35
N ILE A 491 30.65 1.38 6.89
CA ILE A 491 30.87 -0.04 7.21
C ILE A 491 31.29 -0.89 6.02
N GLY A 492 31.08 -0.41 4.79
CA GLY A 492 31.23 -1.20 3.57
C GLY A 492 32.66 -1.33 3.03
N GLY A 493 33.63 -0.61 3.60
CA GLY A 493 35.05 -0.72 3.24
C GLY A 493 35.33 -0.56 1.74
N ASP A 494 36.12 -1.46 1.15
CA ASP A 494 36.49 -1.40 -0.27
C ASP A 494 35.35 -1.79 -1.23
N ARG A 495 34.18 -2.19 -0.73
CA ARG A 495 33.02 -2.54 -1.57
C ARG A 495 32.17 -1.35 -1.97
N VAL A 496 32.48 -0.16 -1.45
CA VAL A 496 31.67 1.04 -1.66
C VAL A 496 32.47 2.14 -2.36
N ASP A 497 31.78 2.89 -3.22
CA ASP A 497 32.23 4.16 -3.79
C ASP A 497 30.99 5.06 -3.93
N LEU A 498 30.55 5.59 -2.80
CA LEU A 498 29.31 6.37 -2.67
C LEU A 498 29.58 7.86 -2.86
N PRO A 499 28.60 8.65 -3.34
CA PRO A 499 28.70 10.11 -3.31
C PRO A 499 28.82 10.62 -1.86
N ALA A 500 29.38 11.82 -1.68
CA ALA A 500 29.41 12.43 -0.35
C ALA A 500 27.98 12.83 0.03
N ILE A 501 27.49 12.37 1.18
CA ILE A 501 26.12 12.67 1.65
C ILE A 501 26.24 13.33 3.02
N GLU A 502 26.00 14.63 3.08
CA GLU A 502 26.00 15.42 4.32
C GLU A 502 24.55 15.75 4.71
N GLY A 503 24.07 15.15 5.80
CA GLY A 503 22.71 15.32 6.29
C GLY A 503 22.54 16.62 7.05
N GLU A 504 21.41 17.28 6.81
CA GLU A 504 20.99 18.53 7.46
C GLU A 504 19.50 18.44 7.82
N ILE A 505 19.07 19.19 8.84
CA ILE A 505 17.67 19.25 9.30
C ILE A 505 17.09 20.64 9.14
#